data_AF-A0A2Z5U4Q4-F1
#
_entry.id   AF-A0A2Z5U4Q4-F1
#
_cell.length_a   1.000
_cell.length_b   1.000
_cell.length_c   1.000
_cell.angle_alpha   90.00
_cell.angle_beta   90.00
_cell.angle_gamma   90.00
#
_symmetry.space_group_name_H-M   'P 1'
#
loop_
_entity.id
_entity.type
_entity.pdbx_description
1 polymer ?
#
loop_
_entity_poly.entity_id
_entity_poly.type
_entity_poly.pdbx_seq_one_letter_code
_entity_poly.pdbx_strand_id
1 'polypeptide(L)'
;MLRGGDAMRTKKLSIFLFFAYLLLLVWMIVYKMNLNVLYGRYDIGSINLLPFAGTAVYDGVLYFPEILFNIISFIPFGIYMEMLFRKASWGTNLFVIMLVSLSFEVAQYVFLLGIADITDILANVLGGAIGINIMYVLTSIWREKAYTRMNVFCLFLTFLVIAVTYLIV
;
A
#
# COMPACT_ATOMS: atom_id res chain seq x y z
N MET A 1 4.26 22.05 20.53
CA MET A 1 2.89 21.62 20.22
C MET A 1 2.44 22.32 18.95
N LEU A 2 1.80 21.63 18.01
CA LEU A 2 1.17 22.29 16.84
C LEU A 2 -0.01 23.13 17.35
N ARG A 3 -0.24 24.33 16.80
CA ARG A 3 -1.47 25.08 17.10
C ARG A 3 -2.66 24.25 16.61
N GLY A 4 -3.82 24.34 17.28
CA GLY A 4 -5.00 23.51 16.94
C GLY A 4 -5.41 23.59 15.46
N GLY A 5 -5.23 24.76 14.82
CA GLY A 5 -5.47 24.95 13.38
C GLY A 5 -4.46 24.21 12.49
N ASP A 6 -3.20 24.10 12.89
CA ASP A 6 -2.15 23.41 12.12
C ASP A 6 -2.39 21.90 12.12
N ALA A 7 -2.78 21.34 13.27
CA ALA A 7 -3.10 19.92 13.39
C ALA A 7 -4.29 19.52 12.49
N MET A 8 -5.32 20.37 12.42
CA MET A 8 -6.47 20.15 11.53
C MET A 8 -6.05 20.22 10.05
N ARG A 9 -5.22 21.19 9.67
CA ARG A 9 -4.69 21.31 8.29
C ARG A 9 -3.86 20.09 7.91
N THR A 10 -2.97 19.65 8.80
CA THR A 10 -2.15 18.43 8.60
C THR A 10 -3.04 17.22 8.38
N LYS A 11 -4.09 17.01 9.19
CA LYS A 11 -5.00 15.87 9.02
C LYS A 11 -5.76 15.91 7.70
N LYS A 12 -6.29 17.08 7.29
CA LYS A 12 -6.98 17.24 6.00
C LYS A 12 -6.06 16.90 4.82
N LEU A 13 -4.81 17.36 4.86
CA LEU A 13 -3.83 17.02 3.83
C LEU A 13 -3.52 15.52 3.81
N SER A 14 -3.36 14.88 4.97
CA SER A 14 -3.14 13.44 5.05
C SER A 14 -4.30 12.65 4.45
N ILE A 15 -5.55 13.08 4.67
CA ILE A 15 -6.74 12.46 4.08
C ILE A 15 -6.71 12.59 2.55
N PHE A 16 -6.45 13.80 2.05
CA PHE A 16 -6.37 14.03 0.60
C PHE A 16 -5.30 13.15 -0.05
N LEU A 17 -4.09 13.15 0.51
CA LEU A 17 -2.97 12.34 0.01
C LEU A 17 -3.25 10.84 0.11
N PHE A 18 -3.92 10.40 1.18
CA PHE A 18 -4.32 9.01 1.34
C PHE A 18 -5.28 8.55 0.24
N PHE A 19 -6.29 9.36 -0.11
CA PHE A 19 -7.19 9.00 -1.21
C PHE A 19 -6.48 8.98 -2.57
N ALA A 20 -5.59 9.94 -2.85
CA ALA A 20 -4.77 9.91 -4.06
C ALA A 20 -3.89 8.65 -4.12
N TYR A 21 -3.27 8.30 -2.99
CA TYR A 21 -2.50 7.08 -2.83
C TYR A 21 -3.35 5.81 -3.02
N LEU A 22 -4.56 5.73 -2.45
CA LEU A 22 -5.43 4.57 -2.60
C LEU A 22 -5.80 4.32 -4.06
N LEU A 23 -6.04 5.37 -4.85
CA LEU A 23 -6.30 5.23 -6.28
C LEU A 23 -5.09 4.61 -7.01
N LEU A 24 -3.87 5.08 -6.69
CA LEU A 24 -2.64 4.50 -7.21
C LEU A 24 -2.46 3.05 -6.75
N LEU A 25 -2.74 2.75 -5.48
CA LEU A 25 -2.59 1.42 -4.91
C LEU A 25 -3.54 0.40 -5.55
N VAL A 26 -4.81 0.78 -5.75
CA VAL A 26 -5.78 -0.06 -6.47
C VAL A 26 -5.30 -0.33 -7.89
N TRP A 27 -4.79 0.70 -8.59
CA TRP A 27 -4.22 0.51 -9.93
C TRP A 27 -2.99 -0.41 -9.94
N MET A 28 -2.08 -0.23 -8.98
CA MET A 28 -0.86 -1.03 -8.85
C MET A 28 -1.14 -2.50 -8.54
N ILE A 29 -2.03 -2.77 -7.58
CA ILE A 29 -2.24 -4.12 -7.03
C ILE A 29 -3.36 -4.86 -7.77
N VAL A 30 -4.57 -4.29 -7.77
CA VAL A 30 -5.76 -4.96 -8.34
C VAL A 30 -5.64 -5.12 -9.84
N TYR A 31 -5.13 -4.10 -10.53
CA TYR A 31 -4.96 -4.12 -11.99
C TYR A 31 -3.55 -4.52 -12.43
N LYS A 32 -2.63 -4.85 -11.51
CA LYS A 32 -1.21 -5.14 -11.79
C LYS A 32 -0.57 -4.13 -12.78
N MET A 33 -0.84 -2.83 -12.59
CA MET A 33 -0.38 -1.75 -13.47
C MET A 33 -0.90 -1.79 -14.91
N ASN A 34 -1.91 -2.61 -15.19
CA ASN A 34 -2.40 -2.87 -16.54
C ASN A 34 -3.89 -2.50 -16.68
N LEU A 35 -4.15 -1.33 -17.27
CA LEU A 35 -5.52 -0.89 -17.56
C LEU A 35 -6.17 -1.62 -18.75
N ASN A 36 -5.42 -2.41 -19.52
CA ASN A 36 -5.97 -3.15 -20.67
C ASN A 36 -7.04 -4.18 -20.23
N VAL A 37 -7.02 -4.60 -18.97
CA VAL A 37 -8.05 -5.45 -18.37
C VAL A 37 -9.44 -4.79 -18.42
N LEU A 38 -9.51 -3.46 -18.33
CA LEU A 38 -10.77 -2.70 -18.47
C LEU A 38 -11.35 -2.74 -19.89
N TYR A 39 -10.56 -3.15 -20.89
CA TYR A 39 -10.97 -3.26 -22.29
C TYR A 39 -11.37 -4.71 -22.69
N GLY A 40 -11.66 -5.57 -21.71
CA GLY A 40 -12.36 -6.85 -21.94
C GLY A 40 -11.47 -8.09 -22.03
N ARG A 41 -10.20 -8.04 -21.60
CA ARG A 41 -9.38 -9.22 -21.37
C ARG A 41 -9.46 -9.65 -19.91
N TYR A 42 -10.46 -10.48 -19.60
CA TYR A 42 -10.55 -11.16 -18.31
C TYR A 42 -9.81 -12.49 -18.37
N ASP A 43 -9.00 -12.77 -17.36
CA ASP A 43 -8.39 -14.08 -17.17
C ASP A 43 -9.34 -15.02 -16.41
N ILE A 44 -8.98 -16.30 -16.27
CA ILE A 44 -9.69 -17.20 -15.36
C ILE A 44 -9.31 -16.83 -13.93
N GLY A 45 -10.28 -16.34 -13.15
CA GLY A 45 -10.10 -16.12 -11.72
C GLY A 45 -9.74 -17.43 -11.03
N SER A 46 -8.62 -17.45 -10.31
CA SER A 46 -8.15 -18.62 -9.58
C SER A 46 -7.59 -18.21 -8.21
N ILE A 47 -7.41 -19.19 -7.32
CA ILE A 47 -6.96 -18.95 -5.95
C ILE A 47 -5.72 -19.79 -5.70
N ASN A 48 -4.64 -19.15 -5.27
CA ASN A 48 -3.45 -19.77 -4.73
C ASN A 48 -3.38 -19.59 -3.20
N LEU A 49 -3.56 -20.69 -2.46
CA LEU A 49 -3.44 -20.71 -1.00
C LEU A 49 -2.13 -21.31 -0.51
N LEU A 50 -1.23 -21.73 -1.41
CA LEU A 50 0.07 -22.26 -1.06
C LEU A 50 1.10 -21.11 -1.12
N PRO A 51 1.64 -20.67 0.04
CA PRO A 51 2.60 -19.58 0.05
C PRO A 51 3.81 -19.91 -0.83
N PHE A 52 4.20 -18.93 -1.65
CA PHE A 52 5.34 -18.96 -2.56
C PHE A 52 5.20 -19.91 -3.76
N ALA A 53 4.04 -20.56 -3.94
CA ALA A 53 3.83 -21.48 -5.06
C ALA A 53 3.81 -20.80 -6.43
N GLY A 54 3.34 -19.55 -6.50
CA GLY A 54 3.38 -18.72 -7.71
C GLY A 54 4.74 -18.06 -7.96
N THR A 55 5.72 -18.22 -7.08
CA THR A 55 7.03 -17.57 -7.19
C THR A 55 7.98 -18.41 -8.05
N ALA A 56 8.48 -17.83 -9.15
CA ALA A 56 9.44 -18.51 -10.01
C ALA A 56 10.75 -18.81 -9.24
N VAL A 57 11.33 -19.98 -9.49
CA VAL A 57 12.64 -20.37 -8.96
C VAL A 57 13.65 -20.40 -10.11
N TYR A 58 14.67 -19.54 -10.05
CA TYR A 58 15.79 -19.53 -10.98
C TYR A 58 17.05 -20.00 -10.24
N ASP A 59 17.70 -21.05 -10.72
CA ASP A 59 18.90 -21.65 -10.11
C ASP A 59 18.77 -21.96 -8.61
N GLY A 60 17.59 -22.41 -8.17
CA GLY A 60 17.30 -22.71 -6.77
C GLY A 60 17.06 -21.47 -5.90
N VAL A 61 17.06 -20.26 -6.49
CA VAL A 61 16.76 -19.00 -5.83
C VAL A 61 15.36 -18.55 -6.23
N LEU A 62 14.52 -18.27 -5.23
CA LEU A 62 13.20 -17.68 -5.43
C LEU A 62 13.34 -16.26 -6.02
N TYR A 63 12.61 -15.98 -7.09
CA TYR A 63 12.57 -14.70 -7.78
C TYR A 63 11.42 -13.86 -7.20
N PHE A 64 11.76 -12.83 -6.41
CA PHE A 64 10.81 -12.10 -5.55
C PHE A 64 10.31 -10.72 -6.04
N PRO A 65 10.41 -10.28 -7.32
CA PRO A 65 10.07 -8.89 -7.65
C PRO A 65 8.60 -8.55 -7.39
N GLU A 66 7.67 -9.48 -7.60
CA GLU A 66 6.24 -9.27 -7.28
C GLU A 66 6.01 -9.12 -5.78
N ILE A 67 6.65 -9.99 -4.97
CA ILE A 67 6.58 -9.93 -3.51
C ILE A 67 7.18 -8.62 -2.99
N LEU A 68 8.34 -8.21 -3.52
CA LEU A 68 8.97 -6.94 -3.15
C LEU A 68 8.12 -5.74 -3.58
N PHE A 69 7.49 -5.80 -4.75
CA PHE A 69 6.58 -4.77 -5.22
C PHE A 69 5.38 -4.61 -4.28
N ASN A 70 4.78 -5.70 -3.84
CA ASN A 70 3.66 -5.72 -2.90
C ASN A 70 4.07 -5.17 -1.52
N ILE A 71 5.21 -5.61 -0.98
CA ILE A 71 5.78 -5.06 0.25
C ILE A 71 5.98 -3.53 0.13
N ILE A 72 6.70 -3.08 -0.91
CA ILE A 72 7.02 -1.67 -1.10
C ILE A 72 5.74 -0.84 -1.27
N SER A 73 4.77 -1.35 -2.03
CA SER A 73 3.50 -0.69 -2.29
C SER A 73 2.66 -0.49 -1.03
N PHE A 74 2.75 -1.39 -0.05
CA PHE A 74 2.00 -1.27 1.22
C PHE A 74 2.73 -0.50 2.33
N ILE A 75 4.02 -0.18 2.19
CA ILE A 75 4.73 0.68 3.16
C ILE A 75 4.01 2.04 3.34
N PRO A 76 3.64 2.78 2.27
CA PRO A 76 2.87 4.01 2.42
C PRO A 76 1.52 3.79 3.11
N PHE A 77 0.84 2.65 2.89
CA PHE A 77 -0.43 2.36 3.58
C PHE A 77 -0.24 2.35 5.09
N GLY A 78 0.78 1.63 5.57
CA GLY A 78 1.11 1.57 7.00
C GLY A 78 1.43 2.95 7.59
N ILE A 79 2.14 3.79 6.83
CA ILE A 79 2.42 5.18 7.20
C ILE A 79 1.11 5.97 7.37
N TYR A 80 0.19 5.88 6.40
CA TYR A 80 -1.09 6.59 6.47
C TYR A 80 -1.98 6.12 7.62
N MET A 81 -1.97 4.83 7.96
CA MET A 81 -2.73 4.31 9.10
C MET A 81 -2.35 5.04 10.39
N GLU A 82 -1.06 5.21 10.65
CA GLU A 82 -0.58 5.97 11.81
C GLU A 82 -0.87 7.48 11.72
N MET A 83 -0.78 8.07 10.53
CA MET A 83 -1.06 9.51 10.35
C MET A 83 -2.53 9.86 10.57
N LEU A 84 -3.45 9.01 10.11
CA LEU A 84 -4.90 9.23 10.14
C LEU A 84 -5.54 8.76 11.46
N PHE A 85 -5.06 7.63 12.00
CA PHE A 85 -5.59 6.97 13.19
C PHE A 85 -4.58 6.96 14.34
N ARG A 86 -4.07 8.14 14.69
CA ARG A 86 -3.04 8.36 15.73
C ARG A 86 -3.30 7.77 17.13
N LYS A 87 -4.52 7.31 17.41
CA LYS A 87 -4.93 6.69 18.68
C LYS A 87 -5.15 5.18 18.55
N ALA A 88 -5.17 4.65 17.33
CA ALA A 88 -5.30 3.22 17.11
C ALA A 88 -4.04 2.50 17.59
N SER A 89 -4.20 1.27 18.07
CA SER A 89 -3.05 0.43 18.40
C SER A 89 -2.39 -0.09 17.13
N TRP A 90 -1.10 -0.45 17.24
CA TRP A 90 -0.35 -1.13 16.18
C TRP A 90 -1.14 -2.31 15.58
N GLY A 91 -1.71 -3.16 16.43
CA GLY A 91 -2.49 -4.33 16.00
C GLY A 91 -3.80 -3.95 15.29
N THR A 92 -4.45 -2.85 15.68
CA THR A 92 -5.63 -2.35 14.97
C THR A 92 -5.26 -1.88 13.57
N ASN A 93 -4.16 -1.13 13.45
CA ASN A 93 -3.67 -0.66 12.15
C ASN A 93 -3.26 -1.83 11.25
N LEU A 94 -2.58 -2.84 11.80
CA LEU A 94 -2.20 -4.05 11.06
C LEU A 94 -3.43 -4.87 10.63
N PHE A 95 -4.45 -4.97 11.47
CA PHE A 95 -5.68 -5.66 11.13
C PHE A 95 -6.40 -5.00 9.95
N VAL A 96 -6.49 -3.67 9.94
CA VAL A 96 -7.06 -2.93 8.80
C VAL A 96 -6.26 -3.18 7.52
N ILE A 97 -4.92 -3.20 7.61
CA ILE A 97 -4.03 -3.52 6.48
C ILE A 97 -4.34 -4.91 5.92
N MET A 98 -4.46 -5.92 6.80
CA MET A 98 -4.80 -7.28 6.41
C MET A 98 -6.17 -7.35 5.72
N LEU A 99 -7.18 -6.65 6.26
CA LEU A 99 -8.52 -6.61 5.65
C LEU A 99 -8.52 -5.96 4.26
N VAL A 100 -7.80 -4.86 4.09
CA VAL A 100 -7.68 -4.20 2.79
C VAL A 100 -6.92 -5.07 1.80
N SER A 101 -5.83 -5.71 2.22
CA SER A 101 -5.13 -6.66 1.35
C SER A 101 -6.01 -7.83 0.94
N LEU A 102 -6.77 -8.42 1.88
CA LEU A 102 -7.71 -9.48 1.58
C LEU A 102 -8.78 -9.01 0.58
N SER A 103 -9.27 -7.77 0.72
CA SER A 103 -10.26 -7.22 -0.21
C SER A 103 -9.74 -7.08 -1.63
N PHE A 104 -8.43 -6.84 -1.81
CA PHE A 104 -7.81 -6.77 -3.14
C PHE A 104 -7.78 -8.16 -3.79
N GLU A 105 -7.33 -9.19 -3.07
CA GLU A 105 -7.35 -10.56 -3.57
C GLU A 105 -8.78 -11.03 -3.91
N VAL A 106 -9.74 -10.74 -3.03
CA VAL A 106 -11.17 -11.06 -3.28
C VAL A 106 -11.66 -10.32 -4.52
N ALA A 107 -11.32 -9.04 -4.70
CA ALA A 107 -11.69 -8.30 -5.89
C ALA A 107 -11.08 -8.92 -7.15
N GLN A 108 -9.80 -9.29 -7.12
CA GLN A 108 -9.13 -9.93 -8.26
C GLN A 108 -9.80 -11.25 -8.66
N TYR A 109 -10.17 -12.07 -7.68
CA TYR A 109 -10.90 -13.31 -7.92
C TYR A 109 -12.31 -13.06 -8.47
N VAL A 110 -13.12 -12.22 -7.81
CA VAL A 110 -14.54 -11.99 -8.17
C VAL A 110 -14.68 -11.31 -9.53
N PHE A 111 -13.80 -10.36 -9.84
CA PHE A 111 -13.83 -9.63 -11.10
C PHE A 111 -13.00 -10.28 -12.22
N LEU A 112 -12.48 -11.50 -12.01
CA LEU A 112 -11.72 -12.24 -13.01
C LEU A 112 -10.50 -11.45 -13.53
N LEU A 113 -9.85 -10.71 -12.63
CA LEU A 113 -8.70 -9.85 -12.93
C LEU A 113 -7.36 -10.59 -12.76
N GLY A 114 -7.37 -11.79 -12.18
CA GLY A 114 -6.17 -12.61 -12.02
C GLY A 114 -6.27 -13.69 -10.95
N ILE A 115 -5.11 -14.07 -10.43
CA ILE A 115 -4.94 -15.07 -9.36
C ILE A 115 -4.97 -14.35 -8.02
N ALA A 116 -5.88 -14.77 -7.13
CA ALA A 116 -5.85 -14.36 -5.72
C ALA A 116 -4.78 -15.17 -4.98
N ASP A 117 -3.74 -14.53 -4.44
CA ASP A 117 -2.58 -15.20 -3.87
C ASP A 117 -2.36 -14.85 -2.37
N ILE A 118 -2.28 -15.88 -1.53
CA ILE A 118 -1.96 -15.72 -0.11
C ILE A 118 -0.60 -15.05 0.12
N THR A 119 0.35 -15.24 -0.80
CA THR A 119 1.67 -14.60 -0.76
C THR A 119 1.56 -13.08 -0.88
N ASP A 120 0.61 -12.58 -1.67
CA ASP A 120 0.39 -11.15 -1.84
C ASP A 120 -0.19 -10.54 -0.56
N ILE A 121 -1.11 -11.26 0.13
CA ILE A 121 -1.58 -10.86 1.46
C ILE A 121 -0.44 -10.75 2.46
N LEU A 122 0.43 -11.77 2.52
CA LEU A 122 1.57 -11.77 3.44
C LEU A 122 2.55 -10.64 3.14
N ALA A 123 2.86 -10.41 1.87
CA ALA A 123 3.72 -9.34 1.41
C ALA A 123 3.16 -7.95 1.76
N ASN A 124 1.87 -7.73 1.51
CA ASN A 124 1.17 -6.48 1.80
C ASN A 124 1.10 -6.21 3.31
N VAL A 125 0.79 -7.22 4.12
CA VAL A 125 0.79 -7.11 5.59
C VAL A 125 2.19 -6.78 6.11
N LEU A 126 3.24 -7.41 5.57
CA LEU A 126 4.63 -7.11 5.92
C LEU A 126 5.02 -5.66 5.56
N GLY A 127 4.68 -5.22 4.34
CA GLY A 127 4.88 -3.84 3.90
C GLY A 127 4.17 -2.83 4.82
N GLY A 128 2.91 -3.10 5.13
CA GLY A 128 2.13 -2.28 6.04
C GLY A 128 2.70 -2.23 7.46
N ALA A 129 3.17 -3.36 7.99
CA ALA A 129 3.85 -3.42 9.28
C ALA A 129 5.12 -2.54 9.30
N ILE A 130 5.92 -2.59 8.23
CA ILE A 130 7.11 -1.74 8.06
C ILE A 130 6.70 -0.26 8.07
N GLY A 131 5.66 0.11 7.32
CA GLY A 131 5.13 1.48 7.28
C GLY A 131 4.68 2.02 8.65
N ILE A 132 3.96 1.21 9.43
CA ILE A 132 3.56 1.58 10.80
C ILE A 132 4.80 1.85 11.66
N ASN A 133 5.79 0.94 11.63
CA ASN A 133 7.00 1.06 12.43
C ASN A 133 7.85 2.27 12.05
N ILE A 134 7.90 2.64 10.76
CA ILE A 134 8.53 3.89 10.31
C ILE A 134 7.89 5.08 11.04
N MET A 135 6.55 5.16 11.07
CA MET A 135 5.88 6.26 11.75
C MET A 135 6.08 6.27 13.26
N TYR A 136 6.17 5.11 13.92
CA TYR A 136 6.55 5.03 15.34
C TYR A 136 7.95 5.57 15.60
N VAL A 137 8.93 5.18 14.78
CA VAL A 137 10.29 5.72 14.88
C VAL A 137 10.28 7.24 14.67
N LEU A 138 9.63 7.74 13.62
CA LEU A 138 9.61 9.17 13.33
C LEU A 138 8.87 9.99 14.39
N THR A 139 7.77 9.49 14.94
CA THR A 139 7.05 10.16 16.03
C THR A 139 7.83 10.12 17.34
N SER A 140 8.66 9.10 17.59
CA SER A 140 9.57 9.09 18.74
C SER A 140 10.64 10.19 18.67
N ILE A 141 11.15 10.49 17.46
CA ILE A 141 12.22 11.47 17.23
C ILE A 141 11.65 12.89 17.09
N TRP A 142 10.63 13.07 16.24
CA TRP A 142 10.10 14.39 15.88
C TRP A 142 8.75 14.73 16.50
N ARG A 143 8.15 13.81 17.27
CA ARG A 143 6.85 14.00 17.93
C ARG A 143 5.79 14.43 16.91
N GLU A 144 4.94 15.39 17.27
CA GLU A 144 3.89 15.94 16.41
C GLU A 144 4.41 16.53 15.08
N LYS A 145 5.69 16.94 15.00
CA LYS A 145 6.25 17.45 13.74
C LYS A 145 6.46 16.34 12.70
N ALA A 146 6.49 15.07 13.12
CA ALA A 146 6.62 13.93 12.21
C ALA A 146 5.49 13.91 11.16
N TYR A 147 4.25 14.16 11.57
CA TYR A 147 3.09 14.15 10.67
C TYR A 147 3.18 15.21 9.56
N THR A 148 3.59 16.43 9.91
CA THR A 148 3.75 17.51 8.91
C THR A 148 4.91 17.21 7.97
N ARG A 149 6.04 16.72 8.48
CA ARG A 149 7.19 16.33 7.64
C ARG A 149 6.84 15.19 6.70
N MET A 150 6.13 14.18 7.20
CA MET A 150 5.68 13.05 6.41
C MET A 150 4.68 13.48 5.33
N ASN A 151 3.74 14.39 5.63
CA ASN A 151 2.86 14.94 4.59
C ASN A 151 3.62 15.60 3.44
N VAL A 152 4.68 16.38 3.74
CA VAL A 152 5.51 17.01 2.70
C VAL A 152 6.24 15.95 1.88
N PHE A 153 6.80 14.94 2.54
CA PHE A 153 7.45 13.81 1.87
C PHE A 153 6.47 13.03 0.97
N CYS A 154 5.30 12.66 1.49
CA CYS A 154 4.25 11.96 0.74
C CYS A 154 3.76 12.79 -0.44
N LEU A 155 3.57 14.11 -0.29
CA LEU A 155 3.19 14.98 -1.39
C LEU A 155 4.23 14.95 -2.52
N PHE A 156 5.51 15.10 -2.17
CA PHE A 156 6.60 15.01 -3.15
C PHE A 156 6.63 13.65 -3.84
N LEU A 157 6.52 12.56 -3.07
CA LEU A 157 6.52 11.20 -3.60
C LEU A 157 5.33 10.94 -4.53
N THR A 158 4.13 11.42 -4.18
CA THR A 158 2.95 11.31 -5.04
C THR A 158 3.16 12.01 -6.39
N PHE A 159 3.70 13.23 -6.38
CA PHE A 159 4.04 13.93 -7.63
C PHE A 159 5.10 13.18 -8.44
N LEU A 160 6.13 12.66 -7.78
CA LEU A 160 7.18 11.88 -8.43
C LEU A 160 6.61 10.63 -9.10
N VAL A 161 5.76 9.87 -8.41
CA VAL A 161 5.13 8.66 -8.96
C VAL A 161 4.26 9.02 -10.17
N ILE A 162 3.41 10.05 -10.06
CA ILE A 162 2.57 10.50 -11.19
C ILE A 162 3.43 10.90 -12.39
N ALA A 163 4.52 11.66 -12.17
CA ALA A 163 5.42 12.08 -13.24
C ALA A 163 6.12 10.89 -13.90
N VAL A 164 6.63 9.94 -13.12
CA VAL A 164 7.29 8.73 -13.63
C VAL A 164 6.29 7.88 -14.42
N THR A 165 5.07 7.68 -13.90
CA THR A 165 4.01 6.96 -14.61
C THR A 165 3.67 7.62 -15.94
N TYR A 166 3.55 8.95 -15.98
CA TYR A 166 3.29 9.70 -17.22
C TYR A 166 4.42 9.59 -18.25
N LEU A 167 5.67 9.40 -17.83
CA LEU A 167 6.81 9.26 -18.74
C LEU A 167 6.99 7.83 -19.29
N ILE A 168 6.45 6.83 -18.58
CA ILE A 168 6.60 5.41 -18.94
C ILE A 168 5.42 4.91 -19.80
N VAL A 169 4.24 5.54 -19.68
CA VAL A 169 3.01 5.24 -20.44
C VAL A 169 2.90 6.15 -21.65
#